data_AF-A0A9X3P9N9-F1
#
_entry.id   AF-A0A9X3P9N9-F1
#
_cell.length_a   1.000
_cell.length_b   1.000
_cell.length_c   1.000
_cell.angle_alpha   90.00
_cell.angle_beta   90.00
_cell.angle_gamma   90.00
#
_symmetry.space_group_name_H-M   'P 1'
#
loop_
_entity.id
_entity.type
_entity.pdbx_description
1 polymer ?
#
loop_
_entity_poly.entity_id
_entity_poly.type
_entity_poly.pdbx_seq_one_letter_code
_entity_poly.pdbx_strand_id
1 'polypeptide(L)'
;MTPPVPGPRALVTYIRTGSREARIAYRELPEKERFAYHALVRRVFETALAHHFGRHPSREQVLELVERVGERHPQYAGGVRRVIRSTVEGSSSGGMSVRQVLTARHLVIREIAKLEPAFLDRADEIVEPTAEFTGSDPHNAVKVTINLDGTLRELELLRGVERVGGRTLGMCLVRAWVAAEKQRWRRAKELGQYDDFPEIGSGKGRGDAYRREAYSSGRLCRATVDRYGRLRAFTFMRTALFDDGRMALAAQIREAVNVAQAPLRVSLGLLGGYGIDHLVEAGFAGGFDQDDVAGGEESAESGDS
;
A
#
# COMPACT_ATOMS: atom_id res chain seq x y z
N MET A 1 -11.48 25.05 20.93
CA MET A 1 -11.60 23.90 20.00
C MET A 1 -10.19 23.44 19.65
N THR A 2 -9.90 22.15 19.82
CA THR A 2 -8.59 21.57 19.49
C THR A 2 -8.41 21.56 17.96
N PRO A 3 -7.24 21.95 17.42
CA PRO A 3 -7.00 21.89 15.99
C PRO A 3 -7.12 20.44 15.47
N PRO A 4 -7.64 20.24 14.24
CA PRO A 4 -7.78 18.92 13.66
C PRO A 4 -6.42 18.27 13.45
N VAL A 5 -6.25 17.03 13.91
CA VAL A 5 -5.02 16.25 13.68
C VAL A 5 -4.88 15.99 12.17
N PRO A 6 -3.81 16.49 11.51
CA PRO A 6 -3.62 16.32 10.08
C PRO A 6 -3.60 14.84 9.65
N GLY A 7 -4.04 14.55 8.42
CA GLY A 7 -4.03 13.20 7.86
C GLY A 7 -5.43 12.58 7.68
N PRO A 8 -5.56 11.24 7.70
CA PRO A 8 -6.81 10.55 7.39
C PRO A 8 -7.98 10.97 8.30
N ARG A 9 -7.72 11.16 9.59
CA ARG A 9 -8.74 11.56 10.57
C ARG A 9 -9.31 12.97 10.30
N ALA A 10 -8.49 13.88 9.78
CA ALA A 10 -8.97 15.18 9.30
C ALA A 10 -9.89 15.02 8.07
N LEU A 11 -9.60 14.10 7.15
CA LEU A 11 -10.48 13.82 6.03
C LEU A 11 -11.83 13.23 6.47
N VAL A 12 -11.84 12.27 7.41
CA VAL A 12 -13.10 11.75 8.01
C VAL A 12 -13.91 12.89 8.64
N THR A 13 -13.24 13.74 9.44
CA THR A 13 -13.87 14.90 10.09
C THR A 13 -14.47 15.83 9.05
N TYR A 14 -13.74 16.10 7.96
CA TYR A 14 -14.23 16.93 6.86
C TYR A 14 -15.43 16.30 6.15
N ILE A 15 -15.42 15.00 5.88
CA ILE A 15 -16.54 14.29 5.24
C ILE A 15 -17.82 14.46 6.07
N ARG A 16 -17.73 14.29 7.39
CA ARG A 16 -18.88 14.38 8.31
C ARG A 16 -19.37 15.80 8.50
N THR A 17 -18.45 16.73 8.75
CA THR A 17 -18.80 18.09 9.23
C THR A 17 -18.79 19.14 8.12
N GLY A 18 -17.97 18.96 7.09
CA GLY A 18 -17.65 20.01 6.11
C GLY A 18 -16.67 21.07 6.61
N SER A 19 -16.03 20.90 7.77
CA SER A 19 -15.08 21.89 8.34
C SER A 19 -13.95 22.24 7.37
N ARG A 20 -13.78 23.54 7.12
CA ARG A 20 -12.72 24.05 6.25
C ARG A 20 -11.34 23.78 6.85
N GLU A 21 -11.23 23.85 8.17
CA GLU A 21 -10.01 23.62 8.95
C GLU A 21 -9.55 22.17 8.75
N ALA A 22 -10.46 21.21 8.93
CA ALA A 22 -10.18 19.80 8.69
C ALA A 22 -9.74 19.53 7.24
N ARG A 23 -10.40 20.18 6.26
CA ARG A 23 -10.03 20.07 4.84
C ARG A 23 -8.62 20.57 4.53
N ILE A 24 -8.13 21.60 5.23
CA ILE A 24 -6.82 22.21 4.96
C ILE A 24 -5.73 21.78 5.93
N ALA A 25 -6.05 21.00 6.95
CA ALA A 25 -5.11 20.50 7.97
C ALA A 25 -3.92 19.77 7.34
N TYR A 26 -4.12 19.11 6.19
CA TYR A 26 -3.04 18.45 5.45
C TYR A 26 -1.88 19.38 5.08
N ARG A 27 -2.07 20.71 5.06
CA ARG A 27 -0.99 21.66 4.75
C ARG A 27 0.11 21.67 5.81
N GLU A 28 -0.24 21.30 7.04
CA GLU A 28 0.66 21.20 8.18
C GLU A 28 1.46 19.89 8.17
N LEU A 29 1.08 18.93 7.33
CA LEU A 29 1.84 17.70 7.16
C LEU A 29 3.21 17.99 6.53
N PRO A 30 4.26 17.25 6.94
CA PRO A 30 5.50 17.16 6.19
C PRO A 30 5.25 16.82 4.72
N GLU A 31 6.10 17.28 3.81
CA GLU A 31 5.91 17.12 2.37
C GLU A 31 5.57 15.68 1.95
N LYS A 32 6.28 14.72 2.54
CA LYS A 32 6.12 13.28 2.29
C LYS A 32 4.72 12.79 2.67
N GLU A 33 4.24 13.19 3.84
CA GLU A 33 2.90 12.87 4.32
C GLU A 33 1.80 13.59 3.51
N ARG A 34 2.08 14.76 2.93
CA ARG A 34 1.15 15.44 2.00
C ARG A 34 0.92 14.62 0.73
N PHE A 35 1.97 14.00 0.18
CA PHE A 35 1.81 13.12 -0.99
C PHE A 35 0.94 11.90 -0.67
N ALA A 36 1.19 11.24 0.47
CA ALA A 36 0.34 10.14 0.93
C ALA A 36 -1.12 10.58 1.12
N TYR A 37 -1.33 11.78 1.68
CA TYR A 37 -2.66 12.37 1.80
C TYR A 37 -3.32 12.64 0.45
N HIS A 38 -2.57 13.06 -0.58
CA HIS A 38 -3.12 13.25 -1.92
C HIS A 38 -3.62 11.93 -2.54
N ALA A 39 -2.84 10.85 -2.38
CA ALA A 39 -3.23 9.52 -2.83
C ALA A 39 -4.50 9.04 -2.09
N LEU A 40 -4.56 9.27 -0.78
CA LEU A 40 -5.74 8.99 0.03
C LEU A 40 -6.99 9.73 -0.48
N VAL A 41 -6.90 11.05 -0.67
CA VAL A 41 -8.04 11.85 -1.16
C VAL A 41 -8.46 11.42 -2.56
N ARG A 42 -7.52 11.08 -3.45
CA ARG A 42 -7.83 10.53 -4.77
C ARG A 42 -8.65 9.25 -4.65
N ARG A 43 -8.21 8.29 -3.82
CA ARG A 43 -8.94 7.03 -3.59
C ARG A 43 -10.34 7.27 -3.03
N VAL A 44 -10.46 8.10 -1.99
CA VAL A 44 -11.77 8.39 -1.37
C VAL A 44 -12.70 9.08 -2.36
N PHE A 45 -12.17 9.94 -3.24
CA PHE A 45 -12.91 10.57 -4.32
C PHE A 45 -13.40 9.55 -5.35
N GLU A 46 -12.55 8.64 -5.82
CA GLU A 46 -12.94 7.57 -6.75
C GLU A 46 -14.00 6.65 -6.12
N THR A 47 -13.83 6.28 -4.84
CA THR A 47 -14.84 5.51 -4.10
C THR A 47 -16.16 6.27 -3.96
N ALA A 48 -16.13 7.59 -3.73
CA ALA A 48 -17.33 8.41 -3.64
C ALA A 48 -18.09 8.43 -4.98
N LEU A 49 -17.37 8.63 -6.09
CA LEU A 49 -17.96 8.59 -7.43
C LEU A 49 -18.57 7.22 -7.74
N ALA A 50 -17.85 6.13 -7.45
CA ALA A 50 -18.35 4.78 -7.66
C ALA A 50 -19.56 4.46 -6.79
N HIS A 51 -19.61 4.98 -5.56
CA HIS A 51 -20.75 4.82 -4.66
C HIS A 51 -21.98 5.58 -5.16
N HIS A 52 -21.80 6.81 -5.64
CA HIS A 52 -22.90 7.67 -6.08
C HIS A 52 -23.44 7.29 -7.47
N PHE A 53 -22.56 6.95 -8.41
CA PHE A 53 -22.94 6.67 -9.80
C PHE A 53 -23.01 5.18 -10.17
N GLY A 54 -22.42 4.29 -9.36
CA GLY A 54 -22.19 2.91 -9.75
C GLY A 54 -21.07 2.77 -10.79
N ARG A 55 -21.15 1.74 -11.65
CA ARG A 55 -20.08 1.39 -12.61
C ARG A 55 -20.04 2.29 -13.85
N HIS A 56 -21.20 2.81 -14.28
CA HIS A 56 -21.35 3.51 -15.55
C HIS A 56 -22.27 4.74 -15.39
N PRO A 57 -21.75 5.86 -14.84
CA PRO A 57 -22.50 7.11 -14.79
C PRO A 57 -23.01 7.53 -16.17
N SER A 58 -24.25 8.00 -16.25
CA SER A 58 -24.71 8.74 -17.42
C SER A 58 -24.08 10.13 -17.45
N ARG A 59 -23.99 10.73 -18.65
CA ARG A 59 -23.49 12.10 -18.82
C ARG A 59 -24.35 13.12 -18.05
N GLU A 60 -25.66 12.90 -17.98
CA GLU A 60 -26.60 13.77 -17.27
C GLU A 60 -26.35 13.74 -15.75
N GLN A 61 -26.17 12.54 -15.16
CA GLN A 61 -25.83 12.39 -13.74
C GLN A 61 -24.53 13.12 -13.38
N VAL A 62 -23.52 13.04 -14.26
CA VAL A 62 -22.25 13.74 -14.09
C VAL A 62 -22.44 15.26 -14.13
N LEU A 63 -23.24 15.76 -15.07
CA LEU A 63 -23.52 17.19 -15.20
C LEU A 63 -24.30 17.71 -13.99
N GLU A 64 -25.31 16.97 -13.52
CA GLU A 64 -26.09 17.34 -12.34
C GLU A 64 -25.20 17.49 -11.10
N LEU A 65 -24.30 16.54 -10.85
CA LEU A 65 -23.35 16.66 -9.74
C LEU A 65 -22.41 17.85 -9.91
N VAL A 66 -21.91 18.09 -11.12
CA VAL A 66 -21.03 19.25 -11.42
C VAL A 66 -21.76 20.57 -11.15
N GLU A 67 -22.99 20.70 -11.63
CA GLU A 67 -23.83 21.89 -11.45
C GLU A 67 -24.12 22.12 -9.98
N ARG A 68 -24.54 21.09 -9.26
CA ARG A 68 -24.82 21.17 -7.82
C ARG A 68 -23.62 21.61 -6.99
N VAL A 69 -22.43 21.06 -7.25
CA VAL A 69 -21.20 21.50 -6.59
C VAL A 69 -20.88 22.93 -7.02
N GLY A 70 -21.06 23.27 -8.29
CA GLY A 70 -20.80 24.60 -8.85
C GLY A 70 -21.69 25.69 -8.25
N GLU A 71 -22.98 25.44 -8.05
CA GLU A 71 -23.92 26.38 -7.42
C GLU A 71 -23.51 26.70 -5.99
N ARG A 72 -23.07 25.69 -5.23
CA ARG A 72 -22.60 25.88 -3.84
C ARG A 72 -21.20 26.48 -3.76
N HIS A 73 -20.40 26.27 -4.78
CA HIS A 73 -18.99 26.67 -4.83
C HIS A 73 -18.60 27.29 -6.19
N PRO A 74 -19.18 28.45 -6.56
CA PRO A 74 -19.03 29.01 -7.91
C PRO A 74 -17.58 29.23 -8.33
N GLN A 75 -16.74 29.66 -7.40
CA GLN A 75 -15.31 29.91 -7.61
C GLN A 75 -14.50 28.64 -7.93
N TYR A 76 -15.07 27.45 -7.70
CA TYR A 76 -14.43 26.16 -7.97
C TYR A 76 -15.12 25.34 -9.07
N ALA A 77 -16.25 25.83 -9.63
CA ALA A 77 -17.08 25.09 -10.58
C ALA A 77 -16.28 24.55 -11.79
N GLY A 78 -15.45 25.38 -12.41
CA GLY A 78 -14.61 24.96 -13.55
C GLY A 78 -13.57 23.89 -13.18
N GLY A 79 -13.00 23.96 -11.97
CA GLY A 79 -12.07 22.94 -11.47
C GLY A 79 -12.76 21.62 -11.17
N VAL A 80 -13.94 21.66 -10.54
CA VAL A 80 -14.76 20.48 -10.25
C VAL A 80 -15.18 19.79 -11.53
N ARG A 81 -15.70 20.54 -12.51
CA ARG A 81 -16.09 20.01 -13.83
C ARG A 81 -14.94 19.26 -14.49
N ARG A 82 -13.74 19.84 -14.51
CA ARG A 82 -12.55 19.20 -15.10
C ARG A 82 -12.18 17.92 -14.37
N VAL A 83 -12.17 17.92 -13.05
CA VAL A 83 -11.77 16.75 -12.24
C VAL A 83 -12.77 15.58 -12.34
N ILE A 84 -14.08 15.86 -12.33
CA ILE A 84 -15.07 14.80 -12.49
C ILE A 84 -14.98 14.22 -13.91
N ARG A 85 -14.98 15.07 -14.94
CA ARG A 85 -14.91 14.61 -16.34
C ARG A 85 -13.60 13.86 -16.64
N SER A 86 -12.45 14.31 -16.12
CA SER A 86 -11.20 13.57 -16.31
C SER A 86 -11.24 12.17 -15.72
N THR A 87 -11.95 12.00 -14.61
CA THR A 87 -12.02 10.72 -13.91
C THR A 87 -13.05 9.79 -14.55
N VAL A 88 -14.20 10.33 -14.97
CA VAL A 88 -15.29 9.53 -15.55
C VAL A 88 -15.08 9.26 -17.04
N GLU A 89 -14.63 10.25 -17.80
CA GLU A 89 -14.50 10.18 -19.26
C GLU A 89 -13.06 9.85 -19.70
N GLY A 90 -12.11 9.70 -18.76
CA GLY A 90 -10.68 9.45 -19.06
C GLY A 90 -9.97 10.63 -19.74
N SER A 91 -10.56 11.83 -19.71
CA SER A 91 -9.98 13.03 -20.32
C SER A 91 -8.80 13.57 -19.52
N SER A 92 -7.84 14.24 -20.15
CA SER A 92 -6.73 14.87 -19.43
C SER A 92 -7.21 16.05 -18.58
N SER A 93 -6.78 16.12 -17.32
CA SER A 93 -7.10 17.23 -16.39
C SER A 93 -6.21 18.47 -16.61
N GLY A 94 -5.82 18.75 -17.86
CA GLY A 94 -4.78 19.70 -18.21
C GLY A 94 -4.94 21.09 -17.58
N GLY A 95 -3.82 21.65 -17.09
CA GLY A 95 -3.74 23.04 -16.62
C GLY A 95 -4.22 23.30 -15.19
N MET A 96 -4.45 22.27 -14.38
CA MET A 96 -4.79 22.43 -12.95
C MET A 96 -3.57 22.18 -12.05
N SER A 97 -3.34 23.08 -11.10
CA SER A 97 -2.38 22.84 -10.03
C SER A 97 -2.85 21.70 -9.11
N VAL A 98 -1.90 21.00 -8.48
CA VAL A 98 -2.17 19.92 -7.51
C VAL A 98 -3.16 20.37 -6.42
N ARG A 99 -3.01 21.61 -5.93
CA ARG A 99 -3.89 22.20 -4.92
C ARG A 99 -5.33 22.42 -5.42
N GLN A 100 -5.51 22.82 -6.68
CA GLN A 100 -6.83 22.97 -7.28
C GLN A 100 -7.51 21.61 -7.47
N VAL A 101 -6.78 20.60 -7.96
CA VAL A 101 -7.30 19.23 -8.10
C VAL A 101 -7.74 18.69 -6.75
N LEU A 102 -6.88 18.82 -5.73
CA LEU A 102 -7.19 18.35 -4.39
C LEU A 102 -8.40 19.08 -3.78
N THR A 103 -8.50 20.40 -3.97
CA THR A 103 -9.66 21.17 -3.49
C THR A 103 -10.94 20.70 -4.16
N ALA A 104 -10.93 20.53 -5.49
CA ALA A 104 -12.09 20.03 -6.24
C ALA A 104 -12.53 18.64 -5.75
N ARG A 105 -11.59 17.70 -5.56
CA ARG A 105 -11.89 16.35 -5.03
C ARG A 105 -12.56 16.41 -3.66
N HIS A 106 -12.05 17.23 -2.73
CA HIS A 106 -12.68 17.41 -1.42
C HIS A 106 -14.12 17.91 -1.53
N LEU A 107 -14.36 18.92 -2.37
CA LEU A 107 -15.71 19.47 -2.54
C LEU A 107 -16.69 18.41 -3.06
N VAL A 108 -16.26 17.61 -4.04
CA VAL A 108 -17.08 16.52 -4.58
C VAL A 108 -17.32 15.43 -3.55
N ILE A 109 -16.29 14.98 -2.83
CA ILE A 109 -16.43 14.01 -1.73
C ILE A 109 -17.48 14.50 -0.73
N ARG A 110 -17.41 15.78 -0.33
CA ARG A 110 -18.35 16.34 0.64
C ARG A 110 -19.76 16.46 0.07
N GLU A 111 -19.90 16.81 -1.21
CA GLU A 111 -21.21 16.88 -1.83
C GLU A 111 -21.87 15.52 -1.89
N ILE A 112 -21.14 14.48 -2.33
CA ILE A 112 -21.64 13.10 -2.33
C ILE A 112 -21.99 12.64 -0.92
N ALA A 113 -21.16 12.93 0.08
CA ALA A 113 -21.44 12.58 1.48
C ALA A 113 -22.72 13.24 2.03
N LYS A 114 -23.18 14.37 1.46
CA LYS A 114 -24.47 14.98 1.82
C LYS A 114 -25.65 14.30 1.12
N LEU A 115 -25.42 13.77 -0.09
CA LEU A 115 -26.44 13.09 -0.88
C LEU A 115 -26.65 11.65 -0.42
N GLU A 116 -25.58 11.02 0.09
CA GLU A 116 -25.53 9.60 0.42
C GLU A 116 -25.24 9.41 1.91
N PRO A 117 -26.25 9.35 2.80
CA PRO A 117 -26.05 9.14 4.23
C PRO A 117 -25.19 7.91 4.56
N ALA A 118 -25.36 6.82 3.80
CA ALA A 118 -24.55 5.61 3.95
C ALA A 118 -23.05 5.84 3.71
N PHE A 119 -22.68 6.75 2.80
CA PHE A 119 -21.28 7.14 2.57
C PHE A 119 -20.74 7.93 3.77
N LEU A 120 -21.56 8.81 4.34
CA LEU A 120 -21.20 9.63 5.51
C LEU A 120 -21.02 8.78 6.77
N ASP A 121 -21.91 7.82 7.01
CA ASP A 121 -21.83 6.92 8.16
C ASP A 121 -20.56 6.05 8.10
N ARG A 122 -20.21 5.58 6.90
CA ARG A 122 -19.03 4.75 6.63
C ARG A 122 -17.75 5.52 6.36
N ALA A 123 -17.70 6.83 6.64
CA ALA A 123 -16.54 7.67 6.33
C ALA A 123 -15.23 7.12 6.93
N ASP A 124 -15.26 6.58 8.15
CA ASP A 124 -14.09 5.94 8.78
C ASP A 124 -13.58 4.76 7.94
N GLU A 125 -14.46 3.84 7.54
CA GLU A 125 -14.12 2.66 6.75
C GLU A 125 -13.63 3.01 5.34
N ILE A 126 -14.18 4.06 4.73
CA ILE A 126 -13.82 4.47 3.37
C ILE A 126 -12.46 5.16 3.35
N VAL A 127 -12.20 6.02 4.34
CA VAL A 127 -10.93 6.75 4.46
C VAL A 127 -9.83 5.84 4.98
N GLU A 128 -10.13 4.95 5.91
CA GLU A 128 -9.19 3.98 6.45
C GLU A 128 -9.79 2.57 6.30
N PRO A 129 -9.71 1.97 5.10
CA PRO A 129 -10.23 0.63 4.89
C PRO A 129 -9.49 -0.36 5.79
N THR A 130 -10.18 -0.79 6.84
CA THR A 130 -9.75 -1.82 7.80
C THR A 130 -9.87 -3.23 7.20
N ALA A 131 -9.62 -3.37 5.89
CA ALA A 131 -9.70 -4.68 5.25
C ALA A 131 -8.58 -5.55 5.84
N GLU A 132 -9.00 -6.53 6.63
CA GLU A 132 -8.15 -7.51 7.27
C GLU A 132 -8.20 -8.81 6.45
N PHE A 133 -7.02 -9.37 6.17
CA PHE A 133 -6.86 -10.56 5.36
C PHE A 133 -6.22 -11.64 6.20
N THR A 134 -6.94 -12.74 6.36
CA THR A 134 -6.54 -13.80 7.29
C THR A 134 -6.13 -15.04 6.51
N GLY A 135 -4.92 -15.51 6.76
CA GLY A 135 -4.38 -16.75 6.21
C GLY A 135 -4.00 -17.73 7.30
N SER A 136 -4.21 -19.01 7.04
CA SER A 136 -3.76 -20.11 7.89
C SER A 136 -2.86 -21.03 7.09
N ASP A 137 -1.91 -21.67 7.77
CA ASP A 137 -1.11 -22.71 7.13
C ASP A 137 -1.93 -24.01 6.98
N PRO A 138 -1.55 -24.93 6.07
CA PRO A 138 -2.33 -26.15 5.82
C PRO A 138 -2.53 -27.07 7.04
N HIS A 139 -1.65 -26.97 8.05
CA HIS A 139 -1.75 -27.76 9.27
C HIS A 139 -2.52 -27.04 10.39
N ASN A 140 -3.04 -25.83 10.15
CA ASN A 140 -3.70 -25.00 11.15
C ASN A 140 -2.86 -24.87 12.44
N ALA A 141 -1.55 -24.71 12.31
CA ALA A 141 -0.63 -24.44 13.41
C ALA A 141 -0.51 -22.93 13.67
N VAL A 142 -0.61 -22.12 12.60
CA VAL A 142 -0.45 -20.67 12.62
C VAL A 142 -1.56 -20.02 11.81
N LYS A 143 -2.10 -18.92 12.34
CA LYS A 143 -3.02 -18.01 11.67
C LYS A 143 -2.45 -16.59 11.72
N VAL A 144 -2.47 -15.91 10.58
CA VAL A 144 -1.94 -14.56 10.41
C VAL A 144 -3.02 -13.69 9.82
N THR A 145 -3.22 -12.52 10.40
CA THR A 145 -4.06 -11.46 9.85
C THR A 145 -3.18 -10.28 9.47
N ILE A 146 -3.30 -9.81 8.22
CA ILE A 146 -2.62 -8.63 7.71
C ILE A 146 -3.62 -7.57 7.26
N ASN A 147 -3.22 -6.31 7.30
CA ASN A 147 -3.99 -5.20 6.75
C ASN A 147 -3.84 -5.11 5.21
N LEU A 148 -4.62 -4.24 4.58
CA LEU A 148 -4.53 -3.95 3.14
C LEU A 148 -3.13 -3.47 2.70
N ASP A 149 -2.41 -2.78 3.57
CA ASP A 149 -1.03 -2.33 3.32
C ASP A 149 0.03 -3.44 3.51
N GLY A 150 -0.39 -4.67 3.86
CA GLY A 150 0.49 -5.81 4.10
C GLY A 150 1.12 -5.84 5.50
N THR A 151 0.76 -4.91 6.38
CA THR A 151 1.28 -4.90 7.76
C THR A 151 0.65 -5.99 8.61
N LEU A 152 1.44 -6.57 9.53
CA LEU A 152 0.93 -7.55 10.48
C LEU A 152 -0.07 -6.90 11.44
N ARG A 153 -1.29 -7.43 11.46
CA ARG A 153 -2.36 -7.02 12.38
C ARG A 153 -2.44 -7.96 13.58
N GLU A 154 -2.55 -9.25 13.30
CA GLU A 154 -2.71 -10.28 14.31
C GLU A 154 -1.94 -11.54 13.93
N LEU A 155 -1.47 -12.26 14.95
CA LEU A 155 -0.84 -13.56 14.78
C LEU A 155 -1.28 -14.46 15.94
N GLU A 156 -1.85 -15.60 15.57
CA GLU A 156 -2.28 -16.62 16.51
C GLU A 156 -1.52 -17.92 16.21
N LEU A 157 -0.95 -18.48 17.28
CA LEU A 157 -0.44 -19.84 17.28
C LEU A 157 -1.56 -20.72 17.85
N LEU A 158 -1.95 -21.77 17.14
CA LEU A 158 -3.09 -22.61 17.49
C LEU A 158 -2.69 -23.76 18.43
N ARG A 159 -3.67 -24.49 18.97
CA ARG A 159 -3.41 -25.64 19.86
C ARG A 159 -2.68 -26.77 19.12
N GLY A 160 -1.65 -27.34 19.73
CA GLY A 160 -0.86 -28.44 19.16
C GLY A 160 0.39 -27.98 18.42
N VAL A 161 0.56 -26.67 18.22
CA VAL A 161 1.77 -26.06 17.65
C VAL A 161 3.02 -26.35 18.48
N GLU A 162 2.87 -26.64 19.76
CA GLU A 162 3.94 -26.94 20.70
C GLU A 162 4.72 -28.22 20.32
N ARG A 163 4.10 -29.09 19.50
CA ARG A 163 4.70 -30.31 18.96
C ARG A 163 5.48 -30.07 17.67
N VAL A 164 5.43 -28.85 17.15
CA VAL A 164 6.04 -28.47 15.87
C VAL A 164 7.42 -27.88 16.14
N GLY A 165 8.47 -28.49 15.59
CA GLY A 165 9.82 -27.97 15.68
C GLY A 165 9.96 -26.59 15.01
N GLY A 166 10.90 -25.77 15.48
CA GLY A 166 11.02 -24.37 15.05
C GLY A 166 11.15 -24.16 13.54
N ARG A 167 11.89 -25.03 12.84
CA ARG A 167 11.98 -24.98 11.37
C ARG A 167 10.61 -25.11 10.71
N THR A 168 9.84 -26.12 11.12
CA THR A 168 8.49 -26.37 10.58
C THR A 168 7.54 -25.24 10.97
N LEU A 169 7.63 -24.72 12.20
CA LEU A 169 6.83 -23.57 12.65
C LEU A 169 7.11 -22.31 11.81
N GLY A 170 8.37 -22.02 11.50
CA GLY A 170 8.74 -20.92 10.61
C GLY A 170 8.16 -21.08 9.20
N MET A 171 8.13 -22.31 8.67
CA MET A 171 7.48 -22.61 7.40
C MET A 171 5.95 -22.43 7.46
N CYS A 172 5.30 -22.89 8.54
CA CYS A 172 3.87 -22.67 8.76
C CYS A 172 3.54 -21.19 8.77
N LEU A 173 4.32 -20.37 9.49
CA LEU A 173 4.14 -18.93 9.53
C LEU A 173 4.23 -18.27 8.14
N VAL A 174 5.26 -18.60 7.35
CA VAL A 174 5.39 -18.06 5.99
C VAL A 174 4.23 -18.51 5.09
N ARG A 175 3.77 -19.76 5.21
CA ARG A 175 2.62 -20.26 4.44
C ARG A 175 1.32 -19.55 4.82
N ALA A 176 1.06 -19.35 6.11
CA ALA A 176 -0.08 -18.58 6.60
C ALA A 176 -0.04 -17.13 6.07
N TRP A 177 1.13 -16.50 6.09
CA TRP A 177 1.32 -15.16 5.53
C TRP A 177 1.03 -15.11 4.03
N VAL A 178 1.57 -16.06 3.25
CA VAL A 178 1.32 -16.14 1.80
C VAL A 178 -0.17 -16.33 1.51
N ALA A 179 -0.88 -17.12 2.32
CA ALA A 179 -2.33 -17.29 2.17
C ALA A 179 -3.09 -15.96 2.42
N ALA A 180 -2.70 -15.20 3.44
CA ALA A 180 -3.26 -13.87 3.73
C ALA A 180 -2.97 -12.87 2.59
N GLU A 181 -1.73 -12.83 2.11
CA GLU A 181 -1.30 -11.99 0.99
C GLU A 181 -2.05 -12.30 -0.30
N LYS A 182 -2.35 -13.58 -0.59
CA LYS A 182 -3.15 -13.95 -1.78
C LYS A 182 -4.54 -13.34 -1.73
N GLN A 183 -5.17 -13.33 -0.56
CA GLN A 183 -6.49 -12.70 -0.39
C GLN A 183 -6.38 -11.17 -0.52
N ARG A 184 -5.38 -10.57 0.14
CA ARG A 184 -5.08 -9.13 0.03
C ARG A 184 -4.89 -8.70 -1.42
N TRP A 185 -4.10 -9.46 -2.18
CA TRP A 185 -3.82 -9.17 -3.58
C TRP A 185 -5.04 -9.32 -4.49
N ARG A 186 -5.87 -10.36 -4.29
CA ARG A 186 -7.15 -10.48 -5.00
C ARG A 186 -8.03 -9.25 -4.74
N ARG A 187 -8.11 -8.80 -3.49
CA ARG A 187 -8.88 -7.61 -3.13
C ARG A 187 -8.29 -6.33 -3.71
N ALA A 188 -6.97 -6.18 -3.70
CA ALA A 188 -6.29 -5.05 -4.35
C ALA A 188 -6.57 -5.03 -5.86
N LYS A 189 -6.61 -6.19 -6.52
CA LYS A 189 -6.97 -6.32 -7.94
C LYS A 189 -8.42 -5.89 -8.21
N GLU A 190 -9.37 -6.32 -7.38
CA GLU A 190 -10.77 -5.87 -7.47
C GLU A 190 -10.90 -4.35 -7.30
N LEU A 191 -10.06 -3.75 -6.46
CA LEU A 191 -10.04 -2.32 -6.19
C LEU A 191 -9.19 -1.51 -7.18
N GLY A 192 -8.56 -2.14 -8.18
CA GLY A 192 -7.69 -1.46 -9.14
C GLY A 192 -6.35 -0.95 -8.57
N GLN A 193 -5.89 -1.49 -7.45
CA GLN A 193 -4.67 -1.07 -6.73
C GLN A 193 -3.47 -2.00 -7.02
N TYR A 194 -3.41 -2.61 -8.20
CA TYR A 194 -2.52 -3.75 -8.48
C TYR A 194 -1.06 -3.34 -8.76
N ASP A 195 -0.81 -2.10 -9.21
CA ASP A 195 0.54 -1.60 -9.54
C ASP A 195 1.40 -1.33 -8.29
N ASP A 196 0.78 -1.08 -7.13
CA ASP A 196 1.48 -0.82 -5.87
C ASP A 196 1.96 -2.10 -5.17
N PHE A 197 1.46 -3.28 -5.59
CA PHE A 197 1.74 -4.55 -4.92
C PHE A 197 1.96 -5.68 -5.94
N PRO A 198 3.23 -6.07 -6.24
CA PRO A 198 3.49 -7.12 -7.23
C PRO A 198 2.85 -8.46 -6.85
N GLU A 199 2.48 -9.25 -7.85
CA GLU A 199 1.93 -10.58 -7.64
C GLU A 199 2.90 -11.48 -6.87
N ILE A 200 2.36 -12.29 -5.95
CA ILE A 200 3.14 -13.19 -5.10
C ILE A 200 3.76 -14.30 -5.96
N GLY A 201 5.08 -14.39 -5.95
CA GLY A 201 5.81 -15.45 -6.66
C GLY A 201 6.00 -15.21 -8.15
N SER A 202 5.72 -13.99 -8.65
CA SER A 202 5.81 -13.68 -10.09
C SER A 202 7.21 -13.78 -10.68
N GLY A 203 8.29 -13.88 -9.88
CA GLY A 203 9.63 -14.30 -10.32
C GLY A 203 10.30 -13.47 -11.43
N LYS A 204 9.63 -12.42 -11.93
CA LYS A 204 10.01 -11.68 -13.14
C LYS A 204 11.10 -10.63 -12.93
N GLY A 205 11.68 -10.54 -11.74
CA GLY A 205 12.83 -9.68 -11.50
C GLY A 205 13.84 -10.37 -10.60
N ARG A 206 15.10 -10.42 -11.03
CA ARG A 206 16.27 -10.62 -10.17
C ARG A 206 16.39 -9.52 -9.06
N GLY A 207 15.41 -8.61 -8.94
CA GLY A 207 15.40 -7.38 -8.15
C GLY A 207 14.36 -7.30 -7.01
N ASP A 208 13.84 -8.42 -6.49
CA ASP A 208 13.14 -8.47 -5.17
C ASP A 208 14.11 -8.22 -3.98
N ALA A 209 15.35 -7.83 -4.26
CA ALA A 209 16.46 -7.76 -3.33
C ALA A 209 16.59 -6.37 -2.68
N TYR A 210 15.60 -5.99 -1.88
CA TYR A 210 15.91 -5.26 -0.65
C TYR A 210 15.24 -6.03 0.48
N ARG A 211 16.08 -6.68 1.29
CA ARG A 211 15.65 -7.52 2.40
C ARG A 211 15.97 -6.78 3.68
N ARG A 212 14.98 -6.68 4.56
CA ARG A 212 15.22 -6.25 5.94
C ARG A 212 15.04 -7.42 6.86
N GLU A 213 15.96 -7.52 7.81
CA GLU A 213 15.92 -8.51 8.86
C GLU A 213 15.79 -7.79 10.19
N ALA A 214 14.99 -8.34 11.09
CA ALA A 214 14.95 -7.90 12.47
C ALA A 214 14.80 -9.08 13.40
N TYR A 215 15.37 -8.91 14.60
CA TYR A 215 15.28 -9.87 15.68
C TYR A 215 14.22 -9.40 16.68
N SER A 216 13.56 -10.35 17.34
CA SER A 216 12.83 -10.05 18.58
C SER A 216 13.81 -9.55 19.65
N SER A 217 13.34 -8.77 20.62
CA SER A 217 14.17 -8.25 21.73
C SER A 217 14.93 -9.36 22.46
N GLY A 218 14.26 -10.48 22.74
CA GLY A 218 14.85 -11.69 23.34
C GLY A 218 15.78 -12.49 22.42
N ARG A 219 15.99 -12.05 21.17
CA ARG A 219 16.75 -12.74 20.11
C ARG A 219 16.33 -14.19 19.85
N LEU A 220 15.12 -14.58 20.27
CA LEU A 220 14.57 -15.91 20.03
C LEU A 220 14.30 -16.16 18.55
N CYS A 221 13.89 -15.13 17.82
CA CYS A 221 13.50 -15.27 16.43
C CYS A 221 13.96 -14.09 15.57
N ARG A 222 14.04 -14.35 14.27
CA ARG A 222 14.41 -13.40 13.23
C ARG A 222 13.37 -13.46 12.11
N ALA A 223 12.82 -12.30 11.76
CA ALA A 223 11.96 -12.12 10.60
C ALA A 223 12.74 -11.49 9.46
N THR A 224 12.55 -11.98 8.24
CA THR A 224 13.08 -11.39 7.02
C THR A 224 11.91 -10.97 6.13
N VAL A 225 11.83 -9.68 5.81
CA VAL A 225 10.82 -9.11 4.90
C VAL A 225 11.45 -8.58 3.63
N ASP A 226 10.69 -8.54 2.54
CA ASP A 226 11.12 -7.87 1.31
C ASP A 226 10.84 -6.35 1.33
N ARG A 227 11.15 -5.66 0.22
CA ARG A 227 10.97 -4.22 0.05
C ARG A 227 9.52 -3.74 0.19
N TYR A 228 8.56 -4.65 0.07
CA TYR A 228 7.12 -4.38 0.22
C TYR A 228 6.62 -4.75 1.62
N GLY A 229 7.51 -5.15 2.54
CA GLY A 229 7.16 -5.54 3.90
C GLY A 229 6.60 -6.96 4.03
N ARG A 230 6.65 -7.77 2.97
CA ARG A 230 6.08 -9.13 2.99
C ARG A 230 7.05 -10.08 3.66
N LEU A 231 6.52 -10.94 4.53
CA LEU A 231 7.34 -11.96 5.20
C LEU A 231 7.86 -12.99 4.19
N ARG A 232 9.19 -13.09 4.07
CA ARG A 232 9.87 -14.03 3.15
C ARG A 232 10.48 -15.22 3.86
N ALA A 233 11.05 -14.97 5.03
CA ALA A 233 11.63 -16.02 5.86
C ALA A 233 11.43 -15.71 7.34
N PHE A 234 11.39 -16.78 8.12
CA PHE A 234 11.34 -16.70 9.56
C PHE A 234 12.21 -17.79 10.17
N THR A 235 13.06 -17.43 11.11
CA THR A 235 14.02 -18.35 11.74
C THR A 235 13.95 -18.22 13.25
N PHE A 236 13.87 -19.36 13.94
CA PHE A 236 14.06 -19.42 15.38
C PHE A 236 15.53 -19.72 15.68
N MET A 237 16.11 -18.97 16.60
CA MET A 237 17.53 -19.05 16.99
C MET A 237 17.78 -20.09 18.08
N ARG A 238 16.72 -20.65 18.67
CA ARG A 238 16.76 -21.68 19.73
C ARG A 238 15.77 -22.79 19.41
N THR A 239 15.99 -23.96 20.01
CA THR A 239 15.13 -25.14 19.87
C THR A 239 13.96 -25.14 20.87
N ALA A 240 14.21 -24.69 22.09
CA ALA A 240 13.18 -24.48 23.10
C ALA A 240 12.42 -23.18 22.79
N LEU A 241 11.17 -23.32 22.33
CA LEU A 241 10.35 -22.19 21.85
C LEU A 241 9.21 -21.80 22.78
N PHE A 242 8.78 -22.72 23.63
CA PHE A 242 7.53 -22.60 24.39
C PHE A 242 7.75 -22.49 25.91
N ASP A 243 8.98 -22.15 26.34
CA ASP A 243 9.34 -22.03 27.76
C ASP A 243 8.43 -21.01 28.48
N ASP A 244 8.15 -19.87 27.83
CA ASP A 244 7.25 -18.82 28.31
C ASP A 244 5.79 -19.00 27.81
N GLY A 245 5.51 -20.15 27.18
CA GLY A 245 4.22 -20.47 26.59
C GLY A 245 3.95 -19.83 25.23
N ARG A 246 2.83 -20.25 24.62
CA ARG A 246 2.46 -19.93 23.24
C ARG A 246 2.21 -18.44 22.99
N MET A 247 1.59 -17.76 23.95
CA MET A 247 1.26 -16.33 23.80
C MET A 247 2.52 -15.45 23.83
N ALA A 248 3.50 -15.81 24.67
CA ALA A 248 4.79 -15.14 24.69
C ALA A 248 5.55 -15.35 23.39
N LEU A 249 5.58 -16.58 22.86
CA LEU A 249 6.16 -16.87 21.56
C LEU A 249 5.50 -16.06 20.43
N ALA A 250 4.15 -16.02 20.41
CA ALA A 250 3.41 -15.22 19.43
C ALA A 250 3.72 -13.72 19.54
N ALA A 251 3.91 -13.19 20.76
CA ALA A 251 4.31 -11.80 20.97
C ALA A 251 5.73 -11.53 20.42
N GLN A 252 6.70 -12.41 20.66
CA GLN A 252 8.06 -12.27 20.11
C GLN A 252 8.09 -12.35 18.58
N ILE A 253 7.30 -13.25 17.98
CA ILE A 253 7.16 -13.32 16.53
C ILE A 253 6.60 -12.01 15.97
N ARG A 254 5.51 -11.50 16.57
CA ARG A 254 4.90 -10.22 16.17
C ARG A 254 5.89 -9.06 16.29
N GLU A 255 6.66 -9.01 17.37
CA GLU A 255 7.70 -8.00 17.57
C GLU A 255 8.73 -8.04 16.43
N ALA A 256 9.34 -9.22 16.17
CA ALA A 256 10.35 -9.35 15.12
C ALA A 256 9.82 -8.91 13.74
N VAL A 257 8.60 -9.30 13.38
CA VAL A 257 7.97 -8.88 12.12
C VAL A 257 7.71 -7.37 12.10
N ASN A 258 7.15 -6.81 13.17
CA ASN A 258 6.86 -5.38 13.25
C ASN A 258 8.13 -4.53 13.16
N VAL A 259 9.22 -4.94 13.82
CA VAL A 259 10.52 -4.25 13.73
C VAL A 259 11.09 -4.35 12.32
N ALA A 260 10.96 -5.51 11.66
CA ALA A 260 11.39 -5.67 10.26
C ALA A 260 10.59 -4.77 9.31
N GLN A 261 9.28 -4.60 9.55
CA GLN A 261 8.38 -3.77 8.76
C GLN A 261 8.47 -2.28 9.07
N ALA A 262 8.81 -1.87 10.30
CA ALA A 262 8.71 -0.48 10.76
C ALA A 262 9.42 0.54 9.83
N PRO A 263 10.64 0.27 9.33
CA PRO A 263 11.30 1.21 8.42
C PRO A 263 10.65 1.28 7.04
N LEU A 264 9.99 0.19 6.62
CA LEU A 264 9.25 0.15 5.35
C LEU A 264 7.93 0.91 5.46
N ARG A 265 7.35 1.06 6.66
CA ARG A 265 6.19 1.96 6.85
C ARG A 265 6.59 3.42 6.61
N VAL A 266 7.81 3.79 7.04
CA VAL A 266 8.38 5.10 6.75
C VAL A 266 8.65 5.23 5.23
N SER A 267 9.18 4.19 4.59
CA SER A 267 9.51 4.19 3.14
C SER A 267 8.31 4.04 2.19
N LEU A 268 7.26 3.30 2.52
CA LEU A 268 6.02 3.21 1.72
C LEU A 268 5.19 4.49 1.84
N GLY A 269 5.27 5.18 2.98
CA GLY A 269 4.86 6.59 3.08
C GLY A 269 5.73 7.56 2.26
N LEU A 270 6.91 7.13 1.80
CA LEU A 270 7.84 7.89 0.95
C LEU A 270 7.79 7.54 -0.54
N LEU A 271 7.34 6.33 -0.89
CA LEU A 271 7.49 5.74 -2.24
C LEU A 271 6.20 5.61 -3.04
N GLY A 272 5.03 5.95 -2.48
CA GLY A 272 3.77 6.10 -3.23
C GLY A 272 3.76 7.27 -4.25
N GLY A 273 4.93 7.74 -4.68
CA GLY A 273 5.12 8.90 -5.56
C GLY A 273 6.23 8.77 -6.61
N TYR A 274 6.95 7.65 -6.68
CA TYR A 274 7.93 7.42 -7.74
C TYR A 274 7.70 6.03 -8.36
N GLY A 275 7.27 6.01 -9.62
CA GLY A 275 7.40 4.83 -10.46
C GLY A 275 8.86 4.36 -10.45
N ILE A 276 9.07 3.06 -10.41
CA ILE A 276 10.38 2.39 -10.24
C ILE A 276 11.24 2.49 -11.53
N ASP A 277 11.07 3.52 -12.36
CA ASP A 277 11.74 3.59 -13.67
C ASP A 277 12.98 4.50 -13.71
N HIS A 278 13.39 5.19 -12.63
CA HIS A 278 14.46 6.19 -12.72
C HIS A 278 15.57 6.18 -11.64
N LEU A 279 15.80 5.09 -10.92
CA LEU A 279 16.95 4.99 -9.99
C LEU A 279 17.87 3.79 -10.28
N VAL A 280 18.28 3.64 -11.54
CA VAL A 280 19.43 2.79 -11.93
C VAL A 280 20.64 3.61 -12.38
N GLU A 281 20.53 4.92 -12.60
CA GLU A 281 21.67 5.75 -13.00
C GLU A 281 22.07 6.76 -11.93
N ALA A 282 22.73 6.27 -10.88
CA ALA A 282 23.62 7.12 -10.08
C ALA A 282 24.62 6.25 -9.29
N GLY A 283 25.76 5.95 -9.93
CA GLY A 283 27.06 5.87 -9.27
C GLY A 283 27.36 4.62 -8.44
N PHE A 284 27.94 3.61 -9.10
CA PHE A 284 29.06 2.88 -8.50
C PHE A 284 30.23 2.91 -9.50
N ALA A 285 31.05 3.95 -9.35
CA ALA A 285 32.43 3.91 -9.80
C ALA A 285 33.20 3.09 -8.75
N GLY A 286 33.62 1.90 -9.14
CA GLY A 286 34.50 1.04 -8.38
C GLY A 286 35.18 0.09 -9.36
N GLY A 287 36.37 0.48 -9.80
CA GLY A 287 37.13 -0.21 -10.82
C GLY A 287 37.42 -1.67 -10.47
N PHE A 288 37.44 -2.50 -11.49
CA PHE A 288 38.19 -3.74 -11.51
C PHE A 288 38.82 -3.84 -12.89
N ASP A 289 40.15 -3.93 -12.87
CA ASP A 289 41.01 -4.24 -14.01
C ASP A 289 40.57 -5.53 -14.67
N GLN A 290 40.56 -5.51 -16.00
CA GLN A 290 40.72 -6.71 -16.81
C GLN A 290 41.57 -6.35 -18.03
N ASP A 291 42.88 -6.32 -17.78
CA ASP A 291 43.85 -6.74 -18.78
C ASP A 291 43.72 -8.25 -19.04
N ASP A 292 44.05 -8.62 -20.26
CA ASP A 292 44.36 -9.96 -20.76
C ASP A 292 43.20 -10.96 -20.88
N VAL A 293 42.78 -11.27 -22.12
CA VAL A 293 43.37 -12.39 -22.89
C VAL A 293 42.83 -12.37 -24.33
N ALA A 294 43.79 -12.50 -25.24
CA ALA A 294 43.74 -12.64 -26.69
C ALA A 294 42.74 -13.66 -27.26
N GLY A 295 42.43 -13.49 -28.55
CA GLY A 295 42.15 -14.65 -29.41
C GLY A 295 41.42 -14.41 -30.73
N GLY A 296 42.16 -13.92 -31.74
CA GLY A 296 42.10 -14.50 -33.09
C GLY A 296 40.94 -14.11 -34.01
N GLU A 297 41.16 -13.04 -34.78
CA GLU A 297 40.66 -12.94 -36.15
C GLU A 297 41.41 -13.96 -37.04
N GLU A 298 40.69 -14.74 -37.84
CA GLU A 298 41.28 -15.35 -39.04
C GLU A 298 40.34 -15.17 -40.23
N SER A 299 40.95 -14.65 -41.29
CA SER A 299 40.37 -14.10 -42.50
C SER A 299 39.90 -15.18 -43.48
N ALA A 300 39.03 -14.75 -44.38
CA ALA A 300 38.71 -15.44 -45.62
C ALA A 300 39.95 -15.64 -46.50
N GLU A 301 40.06 -16.80 -47.16
CA GLU A 301 40.72 -16.87 -48.46
C GLU A 301 40.08 -17.95 -49.36
N SER A 302 40.08 -17.60 -50.64
CA SER A 302 39.52 -18.22 -51.83
C SER A 302 40.17 -19.53 -52.27
N GLY A 303 39.44 -20.32 -53.07
CA GLY A 303 40.04 -21.34 -53.93
C GLY A 303 39.01 -22.22 -54.65
N ASP A 304 38.69 -21.85 -55.90
CA ASP A 304 38.01 -22.66 -56.91
C ASP A 304 39.01 -23.63 -57.58
N SER A 305 38.49 -24.74 -58.13
CA SER A 305 39.11 -25.77 -59.00
C SER A 305 39.72 -27.01 -58.34
#